data_AF-A0A917AZR7-F1
#
_entry.id   AF-A0A917AZR7-F1
#
_cell.length_a   1.000
_cell.length_b   1.000
_cell.length_c   1.000
_cell.angle_alpha   90.00
_cell.angle_beta   90.00
_cell.angle_gamma   90.00
#
_symmetry.space_group_name_H-M   'P 1'
#
loop_
_entity.id
_entity.type
_entity.pdbx_description
1 polymer ?
#
loop_
_entity_poly.entity_id
_entity_poly.type
_entity_poly.pdbx_seq_one_letter_code
_entity_poly.pdbx_strand_id
1 'polypeptide(L)'
;MIDLLIIIILLLGIFTGFKRGFILQLFHLIGFVVAFVVGVLYYDDLAPKLVLWIPYPELPQDSSWAVFLDNLPLEAGFYNAIAFAIIFFGVKIVLSIVASMLDFVSELPILNSINNLLGAILGFVERYVIVFILLYITALVPVTGIQNAIDGSFLAQLIIEHTPVLSAQLKNLWIEQVASMF
;
A
#
# COMPACT_ATOMS: atom_id res chain seq x y z
N MET A 1 -4.66 -18.78 -4.93
CA MET A 1 -3.36 -18.39 -5.54
C MET A 1 -2.82 -17.09 -4.95
N ILE A 2 -3.67 -16.08 -4.72
CA ILE A 2 -3.27 -14.81 -4.07
C ILE A 2 -2.70 -15.02 -2.66
N ASP A 3 -3.27 -15.92 -1.84
CA ASP A 3 -2.75 -16.17 -0.49
C ASP A 3 -1.28 -16.56 -0.48
N LEU A 4 -0.86 -17.43 -1.41
CA LEU A 4 0.53 -17.85 -1.55
C LEU A 4 1.44 -16.66 -1.91
N LEU A 5 0.98 -15.79 -2.81
CA LEU A 5 1.71 -14.58 -3.18
C LEU A 5 1.86 -13.64 -1.98
N ILE A 6 0.79 -13.42 -1.21
CA ILE A 6 0.81 -12.60 0.02
C ILE A 6 1.81 -13.20 1.02
N ILE A 7 1.74 -14.51 1.29
CA ILE A 7 2.66 -15.19 2.20
C ILE A 7 4.11 -15.00 1.75
N ILE A 8 4.41 -15.19 0.46
CA ILE A 8 5.76 -15.00 -0.08
C ILE A 8 6.24 -13.57 0.16
N ILE A 9 5.41 -12.55 -0.11
CA ILE A 9 5.78 -11.14 0.11
C ILE A 9 6.06 -10.87 1.60
N LEU A 10 5.22 -11.39 2.50
CA LEU A 10 5.40 -11.22 3.95
C LEU A 10 6.66 -11.92 4.45
N LEU A 11 6.92 -13.15 3.98
CA LEU A 11 8.15 -13.89 4.30
C LEU A 11 9.40 -13.19 3.77
N LEU A 12 9.35 -12.61 2.57
CA LEU A 12 10.43 -11.78 2.05
C LEU A 12 10.66 -10.54 2.92
N GLY A 13 9.60 -9.94 3.47
CA GLY A 13 9.70 -8.85 4.46
C GLY A 13 10.46 -9.28 5.71
N ILE A 14 10.07 -10.41 6.31
CA ILE A 14 10.75 -10.99 7.47
C ILE A 14 12.22 -11.25 7.16
N PHE A 15 12.52 -11.91 6.04
CA PHE A 15 13.88 -12.29 5.68
C PHE A 15 14.78 -11.07 5.40
N THR A 16 14.27 -10.08 4.66
CA THR A 16 15.01 -8.85 4.36
C THR A 16 15.25 -8.02 5.62
N GLY A 17 14.23 -7.87 6.47
CA GLY A 17 14.36 -7.19 7.77
C GLY A 17 15.33 -7.91 8.71
N PHE A 18 15.32 -9.25 8.73
CA PHE A 18 16.25 -10.04 9.54
C PHE A 18 17.70 -9.83 9.09
N LYS A 19 17.95 -9.82 7.78
CA LYS A 19 19.29 -9.62 7.21
C LYS A 19 19.83 -8.21 7.44
N ARG A 20 18.97 -7.20 7.34
CA ARG A 20 19.33 -5.78 7.54
C ARG A 20 19.52 -5.43 9.01
N GLY A 21 18.85 -6.15 9.91
CA GLY A 21 18.81 -5.80 11.32
C GLY A 21 17.92 -4.59 11.61
N PHE A 22 17.74 -4.26 12.88
CA PHE A 22 16.80 -3.23 13.32
C PHE A 22 17.12 -1.83 12.79
N ILE A 23 18.37 -1.39 12.91
CA ILE A 23 18.77 -0.01 12.60
C ILE A 23 18.52 0.33 11.13
N LEU A 24 19.00 -0.51 10.21
CA LEU A 24 18.78 -0.28 8.78
C LEU A 24 17.33 -0.44 8.37
N GLN A 25 16.64 -1.44 8.94
CA GLN A 25 15.22 -1.62 8.66
C GLN A 25 14.39 -0.41 9.14
N LEU A 26 14.82 0.27 10.21
CA LEU A 26 14.21 1.53 10.64
C LEU A 26 14.38 2.65 9.61
N PHE A 27 15.53 2.76 8.94
CA PHE A 27 15.70 3.72 7.84
C PHE A 27 14.78 3.43 6.66
N HIS A 28 14.60 2.16 6.29
CA HIS A 28 13.62 1.76 5.28
C HIS A 28 12.19 2.12 5.70
N LEU A 29 11.84 1.91 6.97
CA LEU A 29 10.53 2.27 7.50
C LEU A 29 10.31 3.79 7.53
N ILE A 30 11.32 4.57 7.91
CA ILE A 30 11.26 6.04 7.84
C ILE A 30 11.06 6.48 6.38
N GLY A 31 11.80 5.89 5.44
CA GLY A 31 11.62 6.16 4.01
C GLY A 31 10.21 5.81 3.52
N PHE A 32 9.64 4.71 4.02
CA PHE A 32 8.25 4.33 3.77
C PHE A 32 7.27 5.39 4.30
N VAL A 33 7.43 5.87 5.54
CA VAL A 33 6.56 6.91 6.11
C VAL A 33 6.69 8.22 5.33
N VAL A 34 7.91 8.63 4.97
CA VAL A 34 8.12 9.82 4.13
C VAL A 34 7.44 9.66 2.78
N ALA A 35 7.56 8.50 2.12
CA ALA A 35 6.88 8.23 0.87
C ALA A 35 5.35 8.29 1.00
N PHE A 36 4.81 7.78 2.12
CA PHE A 36 3.38 7.88 2.42
C PHE A 36 2.94 9.33 2.58
N VAL A 37 3.66 10.12 3.39
CA VAL A 37 3.37 11.54 3.60
C VAL A 37 3.44 12.33 2.29
N VAL A 38 4.49 12.12 1.48
CA VAL A 38 4.60 12.77 0.16
C VAL A 38 3.46 12.32 -0.76
N GLY A 39 3.07 11.06 -0.74
CA GLY A 39 1.87 10.57 -1.44
C GLY A 39 0.60 11.33 -1.03
N VAL A 40 0.38 11.50 0.27
CA VAL A 40 -0.77 12.24 0.82
C VAL A 40 -0.75 13.72 0.45
N LEU A 41 0.43 14.34 0.37
CA LEU A 41 0.55 15.78 0.11
C LEU A 41 0.35 16.18 -1.35
N TYR A 42 0.51 15.25 -2.30
CA TYR A 42 0.57 15.58 -3.73
C TYR A 42 -0.35 14.73 -4.62
N TYR A 43 -1.17 13.82 -4.06
CA TYR A 43 -2.04 12.98 -4.88
C TYR A 43 -3.11 13.80 -5.61
N ASP A 44 -3.62 14.85 -4.99
CA ASP A 44 -4.65 15.76 -5.51
C ASP A 44 -4.12 16.62 -6.66
N ASP A 45 -2.84 16.99 -6.65
CA ASP A 45 -2.16 17.67 -7.75
C ASP A 45 -1.93 16.77 -8.99
N LEU A 46 -1.85 15.46 -8.80
CA LEU A 46 -1.60 14.49 -9.87
C LEU A 46 -2.89 13.87 -10.41
N ALA A 47 -3.90 13.63 -9.56
CA ALA A 47 -5.13 12.93 -9.94
C ALA A 47 -5.84 13.50 -11.18
N PRO A 48 -6.05 14.84 -11.33
CA PRO A 48 -6.73 15.40 -12.50
C PRO A 48 -5.97 15.16 -13.82
N LYS A 49 -4.64 14.99 -13.76
CA LYS A 49 -3.80 14.74 -14.94
C LYS A 49 -3.93 13.30 -15.44
N LEU A 50 -4.34 12.38 -14.56
CA LEU A 50 -4.49 10.96 -14.89
C LEU A 50 -5.74 10.66 -15.72
N VAL A 51 -6.75 11.54 -15.70
CA VAL A 51 -8.02 11.38 -16.44
C VAL A 51 -7.76 11.14 -17.94
N LEU A 52 -6.77 11.81 -18.51
CA LEU A 52 -6.42 11.67 -19.93
C LEU A 52 -5.57 10.43 -20.25
N TRP A 53 -5.00 9.77 -19.24
CA TRP A 53 -4.04 8.68 -19.39
C TRP A 53 -4.64 7.33 -19.01
N ILE A 54 -5.55 7.33 -18.03
CA ILE A 54 -6.14 6.13 -17.44
C ILE A 54 -7.67 6.28 -17.53
N PRO A 55 -8.34 5.58 -18.46
CA PRO A 55 -9.79 5.64 -18.55
C PRO A 55 -10.42 5.02 -17.30
N TYR A 56 -11.45 5.66 -16.78
CA TYR A 56 -12.24 5.10 -15.68
C TYR A 56 -12.98 3.84 -16.18
N PRO A 57 -12.80 2.68 -15.52
CA PRO A 57 -13.46 1.44 -15.92
C PRO A 57 -14.97 1.46 -15.59
N GLU A 58 -15.78 0.87 -16.47
CA GLU A 58 -17.23 0.75 -16.27
C GLU A 58 -17.54 -0.18 -15.08
N LEU A 59 -18.37 0.28 -14.14
CA LEU A 59 -18.80 -0.48 -12.97
C LEU A 59 -19.84 -1.54 -13.39
N PRO A 60 -19.63 -2.84 -13.08
CA PRO A 60 -20.68 -3.86 -13.25
C PRO A 60 -21.89 -3.54 -12.35
N GLN A 61 -23.05 -3.32 -12.96
CA GLN A 61 -24.29 -2.89 -12.30
C GLN A 61 -24.89 -3.95 -11.36
N ASP A 62 -24.35 -5.17 -11.40
CA ASP A 62 -24.86 -6.39 -10.80
C ASP A 62 -24.07 -6.84 -9.55
N SER A 63 -23.06 -6.07 -9.12
CA SER A 63 -22.33 -6.34 -7.88
C SER A 63 -22.95 -5.62 -6.66
N SER A 64 -23.12 -6.32 -5.54
CA SER A 64 -23.63 -5.77 -4.27
C SER A 64 -22.83 -4.56 -3.76
N TRP A 65 -21.57 -4.48 -4.17
CA TRP A 65 -20.65 -3.38 -3.91
C TRP A 65 -21.00 -2.13 -4.73
N ALA A 66 -21.46 -2.27 -5.99
CA ALA A 66 -21.85 -1.15 -6.86
C ALA A 66 -22.98 -0.27 -6.28
N VAL A 67 -23.89 -0.84 -5.49
CA VAL A 67 -25.00 -0.10 -4.87
C VAL A 67 -24.56 0.77 -3.68
N PHE A 68 -23.55 0.34 -2.92
CA PHE A 68 -22.94 1.15 -1.85
C PHE A 68 -22.09 2.30 -2.43
N LEU A 69 -21.57 2.05 -3.62
CA LEU A 69 -20.68 2.90 -4.40
C LEU A 69 -21.41 4.04 -5.14
N ASP A 70 -22.69 3.88 -5.46
CA ASP A 70 -23.51 4.79 -6.29
C ASP A 70 -23.70 6.23 -5.73
N ASN A 71 -23.39 6.47 -4.45
CA ASN A 71 -23.52 7.79 -3.80
C ASN A 71 -22.16 8.43 -3.45
N LEU A 72 -21.04 7.85 -3.88
CA LEU A 72 -19.70 8.36 -3.62
C LEU A 72 -19.07 8.89 -4.92
N PRO A 73 -18.23 9.93 -4.88
CA PRO A 73 -17.48 10.40 -6.03
C PRO A 73 -16.33 9.42 -6.38
N LEU A 74 -16.69 8.23 -6.86
CA LEU A 74 -15.76 7.10 -7.03
C LEU A 74 -14.79 7.28 -8.16
N GLU A 75 -15.18 8.02 -9.19
CA GLU A 75 -14.27 8.40 -10.24
C GLU A 75 -13.10 9.21 -9.65
N ALA A 76 -13.41 10.23 -8.84
CA ALA A 76 -12.39 11.01 -8.15
C ALA A 76 -11.59 10.17 -7.14
N GLY A 77 -12.25 9.30 -6.38
CA GLY A 77 -11.57 8.39 -5.45
C GLY A 77 -10.62 7.41 -6.14
N PHE A 78 -10.99 6.89 -7.31
CA PHE A 78 -10.15 6.05 -8.15
C PHE A 78 -8.90 6.82 -8.63
N TYR A 79 -9.07 8.03 -9.17
CA TYR A 79 -7.95 8.84 -9.62
C TYR A 79 -7.02 9.25 -8.46
N ASN A 80 -7.58 9.58 -7.29
CA ASN A 80 -6.81 9.88 -6.08
C ASN A 80 -6.01 8.66 -5.60
N ALA A 81 -6.62 7.47 -5.57
CA ALA A 81 -5.94 6.25 -5.17
C ALA A 81 -4.76 5.92 -6.11
N ILE A 82 -4.96 6.06 -7.43
CA ILE A 82 -3.90 5.81 -8.41
C ILE A 82 -2.80 6.88 -8.32
N ALA A 83 -3.16 8.15 -8.19
CA ALA A 83 -2.20 9.24 -8.04
C ALA A 83 -1.34 9.06 -6.79
N PHE A 84 -1.99 8.76 -5.66
CA PHE A 84 -1.32 8.40 -4.42
C PHE A 84 -0.36 7.23 -4.65
N ALA A 85 -0.81 6.15 -5.30
CA ALA A 85 0.01 4.97 -5.56
C ALA A 85 1.26 5.29 -6.38
N ILE A 86 1.11 6.06 -7.47
CA ILE A 86 2.23 6.47 -8.34
C ILE A 86 3.27 7.24 -7.53
N ILE A 87 2.85 8.23 -6.76
CA ILE A 87 3.75 9.08 -5.96
C ILE A 87 4.38 8.25 -4.85
N PHE A 88 3.56 7.51 -4.10
CA PHE A 88 3.99 6.67 -3.00
C PHE A 88 5.05 5.66 -3.46
N PHE A 89 4.77 4.86 -4.49
CA PHE A 89 5.72 3.87 -4.98
C PHE A 89 6.96 4.52 -5.61
N GLY A 90 6.80 5.62 -6.35
CA GLY A 90 7.93 6.36 -6.93
C GLY A 90 8.90 6.86 -5.85
N VAL A 91 8.38 7.60 -4.86
CA VAL A 91 9.18 8.13 -3.74
C VAL A 91 9.75 6.99 -2.90
N LYS A 92 8.95 5.94 -2.63
CA LYS A 92 9.40 4.77 -1.86
C LYS A 92 10.56 4.07 -2.55
N ILE A 93 10.53 3.90 -3.87
CA ILE A 93 11.63 3.30 -4.62
C ILE A 93 12.88 4.16 -4.49
N VAL A 94 12.78 5.48 -4.71
CA VAL A 94 13.91 6.41 -4.58
C VAL A 94 14.53 6.36 -3.18
N LEU A 95 13.70 6.46 -2.13
CA LEU A 95 14.17 6.40 -0.75
C LEU A 95 14.70 5.02 -0.37
N SER A 96 14.17 3.94 -0.94
CA SER A 96 14.70 2.59 -0.72
C SER A 96 16.10 2.44 -1.31
N ILE A 97 16.38 3.06 -2.47
CA ILE A 97 17.72 3.06 -3.07
C ILE A 97 18.68 3.80 -2.14
N VAL A 98 18.30 4.99 -1.66
CA VAL A 98 19.12 5.77 -0.72
C VAL A 98 19.36 5.02 0.60
N ALA A 99 18.31 4.40 1.17
CA ALA A 99 18.43 3.62 2.40
C ALA A 99 19.33 2.39 2.19
N SER A 100 19.23 1.71 1.05
CA SER A 100 20.10 0.57 0.73
C SER A 100 21.56 0.97 0.52
N MET A 101 21.84 2.23 0.20
CA MET A 101 23.23 2.72 0.23
C MET A 101 23.78 2.75 1.65
N LEU A 102 22.97 2.71 2.72
CA LEU A 102 23.46 2.61 4.10
C LEU A 102 23.70 1.16 4.53
N ASP A 103 23.35 0.18 3.69
CA ASP A 103 23.43 -1.23 4.04
C ASP A 103 24.89 -1.65 4.38
N PHE A 104 25.91 -0.99 3.81
CA PHE A 104 27.32 -1.23 4.15
C PHE A 104 27.67 -0.96 5.63
N VAL A 105 26.91 -0.10 6.32
CA VAL A 105 27.14 0.25 7.73
C VAL A 105 26.75 -0.90 8.66
N SER A 106 25.92 -1.85 8.19
CA SER A 106 25.48 -3.01 8.98
C SER A 106 26.46 -4.18 9.03
N GLU A 107 27.57 -4.12 8.30
CA GLU A 107 28.62 -5.16 8.38
C GLU A 107 29.43 -5.10 9.69
N LEU A 108 29.13 -4.14 10.58
CA LEU A 108 29.77 -4.05 11.88
C LEU A 108 29.36 -5.26 12.76
N PRO A 109 30.31 -5.95 13.41
CA PRO A 109 30.12 -7.23 14.12
C PRO A 109 29.39 -7.10 15.46
N ILE A 110 28.24 -6.43 15.47
CA ILE A 110 27.36 -6.24 16.62
C ILE A 110 25.95 -6.66 16.21
N LEU A 111 25.76 -7.95 15.91
CA LEU A 111 24.45 -8.54 15.63
C LEU A 111 24.08 -9.51 16.75
N ASN A 112 23.59 -8.96 17.85
CA ASN A 112 22.81 -9.75 18.80
C ASN A 112 21.56 -10.27 18.07
N SER A 113 21.15 -11.53 18.28
CA SER A 113 19.95 -12.13 17.67
C SER A 113 18.68 -11.28 17.84
N ILE A 114 18.64 -10.45 18.90
CA ILE A 114 17.57 -9.48 19.17
C ILE A 114 17.49 -8.40 18.09
N ASN A 115 18.62 -7.87 17.60
CA ASN A 115 18.65 -6.85 16.54
C ASN A 115 18.03 -7.38 15.24
N ASN A 116 18.35 -8.63 14.88
CA ASN A 116 17.85 -9.24 13.66
C ASN A 116 16.37 -9.61 13.80
N LEU A 117 15.94 -10.06 14.99
CA LEU A 117 14.53 -10.34 15.26
C LEU A 117 13.67 -9.07 15.17
N LEU A 118 14.12 -7.96 15.77
CA LEU A 118 13.43 -6.67 15.65
C LEU A 118 13.41 -6.17 14.21
N GLY A 119 14.52 -6.32 13.47
CA GLY A 119 14.56 -6.06 12.04
C GLY A 119 13.53 -6.89 11.27
N ALA A 120 13.38 -8.18 11.58
CA ALA A 120 12.39 -9.06 10.94
C ALA A 120 10.95 -8.60 11.19
N ILE A 121 10.63 -8.18 12.42
CA ILE A 121 9.31 -7.63 12.77
C ILE A 121 9.04 -6.35 11.98
N LEU A 122 9.99 -5.42 11.92
CA LEU A 122 9.82 -4.19 11.14
C LEU A 122 9.70 -4.47 9.63
N GLY A 123 10.44 -5.45 9.12
CA GLY A 123 10.34 -5.90 7.72
C GLY A 123 8.99 -6.54 7.39
N PHE A 124 8.42 -7.31 8.32
CA PHE A 124 7.06 -7.81 8.20
C PHE A 124 6.05 -6.66 8.14
N VAL A 125 6.13 -5.71 9.09
CA VAL A 125 5.21 -4.56 9.15
C VAL A 125 5.28 -3.73 7.87
N GLU A 126 6.48 -3.39 7.39
CA GLU A 126 6.63 -2.64 6.13
C GLU A 126 5.93 -3.35 4.97
N ARG A 127 6.18 -4.66 4.79
CA ARG A 127 5.57 -5.43 3.69
C ARG A 127 4.07 -5.62 3.87
N TYR A 128 3.61 -5.81 5.09
CA TYR A 128 2.19 -5.92 5.41
C TYR A 128 1.43 -4.66 4.97
N VAL A 129 1.95 -3.47 5.31
CA VAL A 129 1.30 -2.21 4.92
C VAL A 129 1.35 -2.00 3.41
N ILE A 130 2.45 -2.38 2.73
CA ILE A 130 2.51 -2.34 1.25
C ILE A 130 1.43 -3.24 0.63
N VAL A 131 1.29 -4.47 1.12
CA VAL A 131 0.28 -5.41 0.63
C VAL A 131 -1.12 -4.86 0.88
N PHE A 132 -1.38 -4.30 2.06
CA PHE A 132 -2.65 -3.66 2.39
C PHE A 132 -2.99 -2.53 1.41
N ILE A 133 -2.05 -1.60 1.16
CA ILE A 133 -2.25 -0.48 0.22
C ILE A 133 -2.55 -1.02 -1.19
N LEU A 134 -1.80 -2.02 -1.66
CA LEU A 134 -2.03 -2.63 -2.98
C LEU A 134 -3.40 -3.27 -3.07
N LEU A 135 -3.78 -4.09 -2.08
CA LEU A 135 -5.09 -4.73 -2.03
C LEU A 135 -6.22 -3.71 -2.05
N TYR A 136 -6.10 -2.65 -1.24
CA TYR A 136 -7.10 -1.60 -1.15
C TYR A 136 -7.24 -0.82 -2.47
N ILE A 137 -6.12 -0.47 -3.13
CA ILE A 137 -6.16 0.15 -4.48
C ILE A 137 -6.82 -0.81 -5.48
N THR A 138 -6.44 -2.09 -5.49
CA THR A 138 -7.01 -3.06 -6.44
C THR A 138 -8.49 -3.35 -6.18
N ALA A 139 -8.96 -3.24 -4.95
CA ALA A 139 -10.38 -3.37 -4.59
C ALA A 139 -11.22 -2.19 -5.10
N LEU A 140 -10.59 -1.01 -5.30
CA LEU A 140 -11.25 0.14 -5.93
C LEU A 140 -11.34 0.01 -7.46
N VAL A 141 -10.60 -0.94 -8.06
CA VAL A 141 -10.66 -1.18 -9.51
C VAL A 141 -11.80 -2.16 -9.81
N PRO A 142 -12.83 -1.75 -10.57
CA PRO A 142 -14.00 -2.58 -10.87
C PRO A 142 -13.73 -3.67 -11.94
N VAL A 143 -12.61 -4.38 -11.83
CA VAL A 143 -12.28 -5.49 -12.72
C VAL A 143 -12.70 -6.80 -12.06
N THR A 144 -13.68 -7.49 -12.67
CA THR A 144 -14.26 -8.75 -12.16
C THR A 144 -13.20 -9.82 -11.87
N GLY A 145 -12.17 -9.94 -12.70
CA GLY A 145 -11.06 -10.86 -12.47
C GLY A 145 -10.25 -10.56 -11.21
N ILE A 146 -10.07 -9.28 -10.87
CA ILE A 146 -9.36 -8.84 -9.65
C ILE A 146 -10.24 -9.09 -8.43
N GLN A 147 -11.53 -8.71 -8.50
CA GLN A 147 -12.49 -8.95 -7.41
C GLN A 147 -12.61 -10.42 -7.08
N ASN A 148 -12.84 -11.28 -8.08
CA ASN A 148 -12.91 -12.73 -7.88
C ASN A 148 -11.62 -13.30 -7.23
N ALA A 149 -10.47 -12.72 -7.55
CA ALA A 149 -9.20 -13.16 -6.98
C ALA A 149 -9.03 -12.70 -5.51
N ILE A 150 -9.50 -11.50 -5.16
CA ILE A 150 -9.54 -10.99 -3.78
C ILE A 150 -10.57 -11.77 -2.96
N ASP A 151 -11.77 -11.95 -3.48
CA ASP A 151 -12.88 -12.66 -2.82
C ASP A 151 -12.56 -14.14 -2.59
N GLY A 152 -11.80 -14.74 -3.50
CA GLY A 152 -11.30 -16.11 -3.34
C GLY A 152 -10.09 -16.25 -2.40
N SER A 153 -9.59 -15.17 -1.79
CA SER A 153 -8.38 -15.16 -0.96
C SER A 153 -8.70 -14.82 0.49
N PHE A 154 -8.53 -15.80 1.37
CA PHE A 154 -8.72 -15.63 2.81
C PHE A 154 -7.81 -14.54 3.39
N LEU A 155 -6.53 -14.51 2.99
CA LEU A 155 -5.59 -13.51 3.50
C LEU A 155 -5.88 -12.11 2.96
N ALA A 156 -6.34 -11.98 1.72
CA ALA A 156 -6.71 -10.68 1.17
C ALA A 156 -7.90 -10.09 1.93
N GLN A 157 -8.96 -10.88 2.13
CA GLN A 157 -10.11 -10.49 2.93
C GLN A 157 -9.71 -10.16 4.38
N LEU A 158 -8.92 -11.03 5.02
CA LEU A 158 -8.47 -10.83 6.39
C LEU A 158 -7.67 -9.53 6.55
N ILE A 159 -6.78 -9.20 5.60
CA ILE A 159 -6.00 -7.96 5.63
C ILE A 159 -6.90 -6.73 5.46
N ILE A 160 -7.86 -6.77 4.53
CA ILE A 160 -8.75 -5.64 4.25
C ILE A 160 -9.72 -5.40 5.43
N GLU A 161 -10.31 -6.47 5.96
CA GLU A 161 -11.35 -6.41 7.01
C GLU A 161 -10.78 -6.13 8.40
N HIS A 162 -9.65 -6.74 8.76
CA HIS A 162 -9.06 -6.60 10.09
C HIS A 162 -8.04 -5.46 10.24
N THR A 163 -7.91 -4.60 9.22
CA THR A 163 -7.08 -3.37 9.31
C THR A 163 -7.92 -2.09 9.23
N PRO A 164 -8.97 -1.93 10.06
CA PRO A 164 -9.99 -0.90 9.88
C PRO A 164 -9.44 0.52 10.03
N VAL A 165 -8.38 0.71 10.82
CA VAL A 165 -7.76 2.04 11.01
C VAL A 165 -7.12 2.54 9.72
N LEU A 166 -6.36 1.69 9.01
CA LEU A 166 -5.77 2.08 7.74
C LEU A 166 -6.86 2.23 6.66
N SER A 167 -7.85 1.34 6.64
CA SER A 167 -8.99 1.43 5.71
C SER A 167 -9.75 2.75 5.88
N ALA A 168 -10.00 3.19 7.12
CA ALA A 168 -10.64 4.46 7.41
C ALA A 168 -9.79 5.66 6.97
N GLN A 169 -8.49 5.64 7.24
CA GLN A 169 -7.60 6.72 6.80
C GLN A 169 -7.55 6.85 5.27
N LEU A 170 -7.41 5.74 4.54
CA LEU A 170 -7.39 5.78 3.07
C LEU A 170 -8.75 6.20 2.49
N LYS A 171 -9.86 5.71 3.06
CA LYS A 171 -11.22 6.13 2.67
C LYS A 171 -11.41 7.64 2.85
N ASN A 172 -11.00 8.17 3.99
CA ASN A 172 -11.15 9.59 4.28
C ASN A 172 -10.33 10.45 3.32
N LEU A 173 -9.08 10.05 3.05
CA LEU A 173 -8.19 10.74 2.13
C LEU A 173 -8.74 10.75 0.70
N TRP A 174 -9.17 9.60 0.18
CA TRP A 174 -9.48 9.49 -1.24
C TRP A 174 -10.93 9.78 -1.59
N ILE A 175 -11.86 9.52 -0.66
CA ILE A 175 -13.31 9.54 -0.92
C ILE A 175 -14.01 10.67 -0.15
N GLU A 176 -13.82 10.76 1.17
CA GLU A 176 -14.60 11.71 1.99
C GLU A 176 -14.10 13.16 1.88
N GLN A 177 -12.78 13.37 1.78
CA GLN A 177 -12.20 14.70 1.58
C GLN A 177 -12.66 15.32 0.25
N VAL A 178 -12.86 14.50 -0.79
CA VAL A 178 -13.42 14.94 -2.07
C VAL A 178 -14.91 15.30 -1.92
N ALA A 179 -15.68 14.46 -1.24
CA ALA A 179 -17.12 14.68 -1.05
C ALA A 179 -17.44 15.96 -0.27
N SER A 180 -16.51 16.48 0.53
CA SER A 180 -16.66 17.77 1.24
C SER A 180 -16.24 19.00 0.45
N MET A 181 -15.62 18.83 -0.73
CA MET A 181 -15.24 19.92 -1.64
C MET A 181 -16.30 20.22 -2.71
N PHE A 182 -17.39 19.46 -2.74
CA PHE A 182 -18.56 19.63 -3.61
C PHE A 182 -19.82 19.86 -2.77
#